data_AF-A0A7E4VZ00-F1
#
_entry.id   AF-A0A7E4VZ00-F1
#
_cell.length_a   1.000
_cell.length_b   1.000
_cell.length_c   1.000
_cell.angle_alpha   90.00
_cell.angle_beta   90.00
_cell.angle_gamma   90.00
#
_symmetry.space_group_name_H-M   'P 1'
#
loop_
_entity.id
_entity.type
_entity.pdbx_description
1 polymer ?
#
loop_
_entity_poly.entity_id
_entity_poly.type
_entity_poly.pdbx_seq_one_letter_code
_entity_poly.pdbx_strand_id
1 'polypeptide(L)'
;MIAKSGAVFVILNSLSMFVVHSVHQYIYHFQNTECGAFFLRWQCLLVRGIGYFAIVGLNHTQFAFFIERCLAVIFVRKYEHSSSRTGVALNVALWSSVISVTIYTFGKEKWTAPNAYCGGTTEENFIQVRNVLYFGAVLNVICVVGNITLYSYCHKQNKLYQTSSFDLKRKPAAFLQTKHSTLSMKFQIRENATTTGITLPLALVNSLCALGYIVANYICRYMFTVDTNPVNFYVAAEVSQLAYKAIELNPNLSWNQKMSQMQQWANGQSAETQAGFSAWQQNVNSTITSLITQGDSAVTSLSSGAQSLYAQIKPIFTNYDLTGVDQCTQILPDLNSVDKSVVNELKTLPIARLAIGHCYDNHHH
;
A
#
# COMPACT_ATOMS: atom_id res chain seq x y z
N MET A 1 20.68 23.98 3.24
CA MET A 1 21.58 22.80 3.09
C MET A 1 21.03 21.56 3.80
N ILE A 2 20.52 21.68 5.03
CA ILE A 2 19.90 20.59 5.82
C ILE A 2 18.74 19.87 5.09
N ALA A 3 17.91 20.58 4.32
CA ALA A 3 16.78 19.98 3.60
C ALA A 3 17.18 19.02 2.46
N LYS A 4 18.32 19.24 1.78
CA LYS A 4 18.82 18.32 0.74
C LYS A 4 19.33 17.02 1.36
N SER A 5 20.01 17.12 2.51
CA SER A 5 20.52 15.97 3.25
C SER A 5 19.39 15.12 3.84
N GLY A 6 18.30 15.73 4.28
CA GLY A 6 17.12 15.03 4.82
C GLY A 6 16.37 14.22 3.76
N ALA A 7 16.13 14.79 2.57
CA ALA A 7 15.46 14.07 1.48
C ALA A 7 16.28 12.87 0.99
N VAL A 8 17.61 13.03 0.86
CA VAL A 8 18.52 11.94 0.48
C VAL A 8 18.51 10.83 1.55
N PHE A 9 18.48 11.19 2.84
CA PHE A 9 18.38 10.21 3.92
C PHE A 9 17.07 9.43 3.89
N VAL A 10 15.92 10.10 3.67
CA VAL A 10 14.61 9.42 3.56
C VAL A 10 14.55 8.51 2.33
N ILE A 11 15.09 8.94 1.19
CA ILE A 11 15.16 8.13 -0.03
C ILE A 11 16.07 6.92 0.17
N LEU A 12 17.27 7.11 0.74
CA LEU A 12 18.21 6.02 1.03
C LEU A 12 17.65 5.03 2.04
N ASN A 13 16.95 5.50 3.08
CA ASN A 13 16.29 4.65 4.05
C ASN A 13 15.14 3.85 3.40
N SER A 14 14.35 4.49 2.54
CA SER A 14 13.26 3.81 1.83
C SER A 14 13.78 2.76 0.84
N LEU A 15 14.85 3.07 0.11
CA LEU A 15 15.54 2.14 -0.80
C LEU A 15 16.23 1.01 -0.05
N SER A 16 16.89 1.29 1.08
CA SER A 16 17.51 0.23 1.88
C SER A 16 16.46 -0.70 2.46
N MET A 17 15.33 -0.18 2.94
CA MET A 17 14.22 -0.99 3.42
C MET A 17 13.62 -1.85 2.30
N PHE A 18 13.52 -1.33 1.08
CA PHE A 18 13.08 -2.08 -0.10
C PHE A 18 14.07 -3.21 -0.46
N VAL A 19 15.37 -2.90 -0.58
CA VAL A 19 16.41 -3.91 -0.89
C VAL A 19 16.48 -4.97 0.20
N VAL A 20 16.41 -4.57 1.47
CA VAL A 20 16.34 -5.49 2.60
C VAL A 20 15.13 -6.38 2.44
N HIS A 21 13.91 -5.85 2.21
CA HIS A 21 12.71 -6.65 1.99
C HIS A 21 12.85 -7.65 0.82
N SER A 22 13.40 -7.22 -0.31
CA SER A 22 13.56 -8.07 -1.51
C SER A 22 14.56 -9.20 -1.31
N VAL A 23 15.73 -8.91 -0.71
CA VAL A 23 16.72 -9.94 -0.35
C VAL A 23 16.16 -10.89 0.72
N HIS A 24 15.28 -10.39 1.59
CA HIS A 24 14.65 -11.18 2.64
C HIS A 24 13.62 -12.17 2.11
N GLN A 25 12.78 -11.74 1.17
CA GLN A 25 11.86 -12.64 0.46
C GLN A 25 12.62 -13.73 -0.29
N TYR A 26 13.76 -13.37 -0.89
CA TYR A 26 14.63 -14.34 -1.54
C TYR A 26 15.15 -15.39 -0.55
N ILE A 27 15.69 -15.00 0.61
CA ILE A 27 16.24 -15.95 1.60
C ILE A 27 15.15 -16.81 2.25
N TYR A 28 13.97 -16.24 2.54
CA TYR A 28 12.80 -16.98 3.07
C TYR A 28 12.42 -18.15 2.15
N HIS A 29 12.64 -18.01 0.84
CA HIS A 29 12.29 -19.02 -0.14
C HIS A 29 13.16 -20.28 -0.11
N PHE A 30 14.36 -20.22 0.48
CA PHE A 30 15.38 -21.25 0.33
C PHE A 30 15.81 -21.95 1.63
N GLN A 31 15.23 -21.66 2.80
CA GLN A 31 15.64 -22.27 4.08
C GLN A 31 14.50 -22.88 4.91
N ASN A 32 14.44 -24.22 4.95
CA ASN A 32 13.46 -25.07 5.68
C ASN A 32 14.04 -25.69 6.98
N THR A 33 14.91 -24.99 7.71
CA THR A 33 15.53 -25.53 8.95
C THR A 33 15.04 -24.79 10.21
N GLU A 34 15.32 -25.30 11.42
CA GLU A 34 15.01 -24.63 12.69
C GLU A 34 15.63 -23.21 12.79
N CYS A 35 16.72 -22.94 12.06
CA CYS A 35 17.24 -21.59 11.82
C CYS A 35 16.21 -20.65 11.19
N GLY A 36 15.29 -21.18 10.38
CA GLY A 36 14.17 -20.45 9.77
C GLY A 36 13.20 -19.87 10.80
N ALA A 37 12.97 -20.54 11.94
CA ALA A 37 12.11 -20.01 13.01
C ALA A 37 12.78 -18.83 13.75
N PHE A 38 14.10 -18.90 13.98
CA PHE A 38 14.86 -17.78 14.54
C PHE A 38 14.93 -16.61 13.56
N PHE A 39 15.21 -16.91 12.28
CA PHE A 39 15.26 -15.93 11.22
C PHE A 39 13.92 -15.21 11.09
N LEU A 40 12.79 -15.92 10.95
CA LEU A 40 11.42 -15.37 10.86
C LEU A 40 11.07 -14.45 12.04
N ARG A 41 11.45 -14.84 13.26
CA ARG A 41 11.26 -14.00 14.46
C ARG A 41 12.07 -12.70 14.37
N TRP A 42 13.31 -12.77 13.90
CA TRP A 42 14.14 -11.58 13.64
C TRP A 42 13.55 -10.74 12.50
N GLN A 43 13.11 -11.34 11.40
CA GLN A 43 12.46 -10.63 10.29
C GLN A 43 11.28 -9.79 10.78
N CYS A 44 10.38 -10.44 11.52
CA CYS A 44 9.26 -9.75 12.13
C CYS A 44 9.72 -8.71 13.16
N LEU A 45 10.83 -8.89 13.85
CA LEU A 45 11.35 -7.90 14.78
C LEU A 45 11.90 -6.65 14.08
N LEU A 46 12.56 -6.80 12.92
CA LEU A 46 12.99 -5.66 12.11
C LEU A 46 11.79 -4.93 11.49
N VAL A 47 10.82 -5.67 10.95
CA VAL A 47 9.60 -5.08 10.37
C VAL A 47 8.75 -4.39 11.45
N ARG A 48 8.56 -5.01 12.63
CA ARG A 48 7.82 -4.43 13.77
C ARG A 48 8.56 -3.28 14.41
N GLY A 49 9.84 -3.46 14.67
CA GLY A 49 10.66 -2.45 15.31
C GLY A 49 10.86 -1.29 14.35
N ILE A 50 11.76 -1.47 13.38
CA ILE A 50 12.23 -0.38 12.53
C ILE A 50 11.11 0.14 11.62
N GLY A 51 10.34 -0.75 11.00
CA GLY A 51 9.26 -0.36 10.09
C GLY A 51 8.18 0.47 10.78
N TYR A 52 7.65 -0.02 11.91
CA TYR A 52 6.61 0.70 12.65
C TYR A 52 7.15 1.98 13.31
N PHE A 53 8.37 1.92 13.85
CA PHE A 53 9.05 3.08 14.39
C PHE A 53 9.22 4.17 13.32
N ALA A 54 9.53 3.79 12.08
CA ALA A 54 9.60 4.71 10.95
C ALA A 54 8.22 5.29 10.59
N ILE A 55 7.16 4.48 10.52
CA ILE A 55 5.80 4.96 10.22
C ILE A 55 5.32 5.98 11.26
N VAL A 56 5.41 5.61 12.55
CA VAL A 56 5.01 6.48 13.66
C VAL A 56 5.92 7.71 13.71
N GLY A 57 7.23 7.52 13.55
CA GLY A 57 8.24 8.57 13.53
C GLY A 57 8.02 9.60 12.43
N LEU A 58 7.71 9.18 11.20
CA LEU A 58 7.43 10.08 10.08
C LEU A 58 6.18 10.93 10.34
N ASN A 59 5.10 10.32 10.82
CA ASN A 59 3.87 11.06 11.16
C ASN A 59 4.12 12.10 12.28
N HIS A 60 4.85 11.73 13.34
CA HIS A 60 5.18 12.65 14.42
C HIS A 60 6.16 13.75 13.97
N THR A 61 7.11 13.43 13.08
CA THR A 61 8.04 14.40 12.50
C THR A 61 7.30 15.43 11.65
N GLN A 62 6.36 14.98 10.81
CA GLN A 62 5.51 15.87 10.03
C GLN A 62 4.68 16.79 10.93
N PHE A 63 4.11 16.25 12.01
CA PHE A 63 3.35 17.04 12.98
C PHE A 63 4.23 18.04 13.75
N ALA A 64 5.44 17.65 14.15
CA ALA A 64 6.40 18.55 14.80
C ALA A 64 6.82 19.70 13.87
N PHE A 65 7.10 19.42 12.59
CA PHE A 65 7.37 20.47 11.60
C PHE A 65 6.17 21.40 11.43
N PHE A 66 4.95 20.86 11.39
CA PHE A 66 3.75 21.68 11.33
C PHE A 66 3.63 22.64 12.55
N ILE A 67 3.82 22.14 13.78
CA ILE A 67 3.80 22.97 14.99
C ILE A 67 4.89 24.04 14.95
N GLU A 68 6.12 23.65 14.61
CA GLU A 68 7.25 24.57 14.50
C GLU A 68 6.93 25.73 13.52
N ARG A 69 6.34 25.40 12.36
CA ARG A 69 5.95 26.41 11.37
C ARG A 69 4.81 27.30 11.85
N CYS A 70 3.81 26.76 12.54
CA CYS A 70 2.77 27.56 13.20
C CYS A 70 3.38 28.56 14.18
N LEU A 71 4.33 28.12 15.03
CA LEU A 71 5.02 28.99 15.99
C LEU A 71 5.86 30.06 15.29
N ALA A 72 6.58 29.69 14.23
CA ALA A 72 7.38 30.62 13.44
C ALA A 72 6.53 31.70 12.75
N VAL A 73 5.30 31.37 12.35
CA VAL A 73 4.38 32.31 11.68
C VAL A 73 3.63 33.18 12.69
N ILE A 74 3.20 32.64 13.83
CA ILE A 74 2.39 33.38 14.83
C ILE A 74 3.30 34.22 15.74
N PHE A 75 4.44 33.67 16.17
CA PHE A 75 5.30 34.27 17.19
C PHE A 75 6.67 34.69 16.65
N VAL A 76 6.70 35.21 15.42
CA VAL A 76 7.88 35.65 14.66
C VAL A 76 9.05 36.16 15.52
N ARG A 77 8.82 37.22 16.32
CA ARG A 77 9.88 37.83 17.16
C ARG A 77 10.41 36.92 18.26
N LYS A 78 9.52 36.18 18.94
CA LYS A 78 9.92 35.26 20.02
C LYS A 78 10.61 34.02 19.42
N TYR A 79 10.15 33.59 18.25
CA TYR A 79 10.68 32.44 17.54
C TYR A 79 12.13 32.67 17.11
N GLU A 80 12.50 33.87 16.65
CA GLU A 80 13.88 34.20 16.30
C GLU A 80 14.86 33.94 17.46
N HIS A 81 14.50 34.36 18.66
CA HIS A 81 15.33 34.18 19.86
C HIS A 81 15.24 32.77 20.48
N SER A 82 14.14 32.04 20.26
CA SER A 82 13.86 30.76 20.92
C SER A 82 13.84 29.55 20.00
N SER A 83 14.08 29.71 18.69
CA SER A 83 13.94 28.66 17.67
C SER A 83 14.71 27.39 18.02
N SER A 84 15.97 27.52 18.48
CA SER A 84 16.79 26.39 18.92
C SER A 84 16.16 25.63 20.09
N ARG A 85 15.70 26.35 21.14
CA ARG A 85 15.05 25.73 22.30
C ARG A 85 13.74 25.05 21.93
N THR A 86 12.95 25.69 21.07
CA THR A 86 11.69 25.14 20.56
C THR A 86 11.95 23.87 19.73
N GLY A 87 12.95 23.88 18.85
CA GLY A 87 13.32 22.71 18.06
C GLY A 87 13.77 21.54 18.92
N VAL A 88 14.62 21.78 19.93
CA VAL A 88 15.04 20.74 20.88
C VAL A 88 13.85 20.19 21.67
N ALA A 89 12.98 21.06 22.19
CA ALA A 89 11.81 20.64 22.96
C ALA A 89 10.84 19.78 22.12
N LEU A 90 10.56 20.20 20.87
CA LEU A 90 9.73 19.44 19.94
C LEU A 90 10.36 18.09 19.58
N ASN A 91 11.68 18.05 19.38
CA ASN A 91 12.39 16.81 19.07
C ASN A 91 12.33 15.83 20.26
N VAL A 92 12.57 16.30 21.48
CA VAL A 92 12.45 15.46 22.69
C VAL A 92 11.03 14.90 22.82
N ALA A 93 10.00 15.76 22.70
CA ALA A 93 8.61 15.33 22.77
C ALA A 93 8.24 14.31 21.67
N LEU A 94 8.76 14.51 20.45
CA LEU A 94 8.61 13.59 19.33
C LEU A 94 9.22 12.22 19.66
N TRP A 95 10.49 12.16 20.06
CA TRP A 95 11.14 10.87 20.35
C TRP A 95 10.47 10.15 21.52
N SER A 96 10.10 10.88 22.58
CA SER A 96 9.35 10.31 23.70
C SER A 96 8.02 9.72 23.26
N SER A 97 7.23 10.44 22.45
CA SER A 97 5.94 9.94 21.96
C SER A 97 6.08 8.74 21.03
N VAL A 98 7.04 8.74 20.10
CA VAL A 98 7.30 7.60 19.20
C VAL A 98 7.69 6.35 20.01
N ILE A 99 8.58 6.50 21.01
CA ILE A 99 8.99 5.39 21.89
C ILE A 99 7.78 4.90 22.69
N SER A 100 6.99 5.79 23.30
CA SER A 100 5.81 5.41 24.08
C SER A 100 4.77 4.69 23.24
N VAL A 101 4.47 5.16 22.03
CA VAL A 101 3.53 4.50 21.10
C VAL A 101 4.05 3.13 20.67
N THR A 102 5.36 3.01 20.43
CA THR A 102 5.98 1.73 20.06
C THR A 102 5.90 0.72 21.20
N ILE A 103 6.21 1.13 22.44
CA ILE A 103 6.09 0.28 23.64
C ILE A 103 4.63 -0.11 23.90
N TYR A 104 3.70 0.84 23.74
CA TYR A 104 2.27 0.59 23.89
C TYR A 104 1.77 -0.47 22.90
N THR A 105 2.19 -0.35 21.64
CA THR A 105 1.77 -1.26 20.57
C THR A 105 2.42 -2.64 20.74
N PHE A 106 3.73 -2.69 20.98
CA PHE A 106 4.50 -3.92 21.06
C PHE A 106 5.04 -4.14 22.48
N GLY A 107 4.18 -4.26 23.49
CA GLY A 107 4.61 -4.65 24.84
C GLY A 107 5.21 -6.07 24.90
N LYS A 108 5.99 -6.38 25.95
CA LYS A 108 6.79 -7.63 26.10
C LYS A 108 6.05 -8.93 25.78
N GLU A 109 4.81 -9.08 26.24
CA GLU A 109 4.01 -10.30 26.02
C GLU A 109 3.59 -10.50 24.56
N LYS A 110 3.55 -9.42 23.78
CA LYS A 110 3.14 -9.41 22.37
C LYS A 110 4.28 -9.73 21.40
N TRP A 111 5.52 -9.77 21.89
CA TRP A 111 6.72 -10.09 21.12
C TRP A 111 6.95 -11.59 20.95
N THR A 112 6.56 -12.39 21.94
CA THR A 112 6.90 -13.83 22.02
C THR A 112 5.82 -14.75 21.49
N ALA A 113 4.63 -14.23 21.17
CA ALA A 113 3.55 -15.03 20.58
C ALA A 113 3.99 -15.63 19.21
N PRO A 114 3.67 -16.90 18.91
CA PRO A 114 3.88 -17.49 17.58
C PRO A 114 2.95 -16.80 16.58
N ASN A 115 3.49 -16.32 15.46
CA ASN A 115 2.78 -15.35 14.62
C ASN A 115 2.59 -15.82 13.19
N ALA A 116 1.35 -15.67 12.72
CA ALA A 116 0.97 -15.74 11.32
C ALA A 116 1.30 -14.45 10.54
N TYR A 117 1.61 -13.31 11.17
CA TYR A 117 2.00 -12.09 10.44
C TYR A 117 2.83 -11.12 11.30
N CYS A 118 3.74 -10.39 10.63
CA CYS A 118 4.67 -9.51 11.32
C CYS A 118 4.05 -8.22 11.89
N GLY A 119 2.77 -7.88 11.75
CA GLY A 119 2.24 -6.61 12.30
C GLY A 119 1.03 -6.73 13.23
N GLY A 120 0.65 -7.94 13.66
CA GLY A 120 -0.49 -8.18 14.54
C GLY A 120 -0.41 -9.59 15.10
N THR A 121 0.00 -9.69 16.36
CA THR A 121 0.31 -10.97 17.03
C THR A 121 -0.83 -11.52 17.86
N THR A 122 -1.66 -10.62 18.38
CA THR A 122 -2.83 -10.91 19.20
C THR A 122 -3.96 -9.96 18.78
N GLU A 123 -5.20 -10.34 19.04
CA GLU A 123 -6.38 -9.49 18.81
C GLU A 123 -6.24 -8.13 19.51
N GLU A 124 -5.67 -8.12 20.72
CA GLU A 124 -5.42 -6.90 21.48
C GLU A 124 -4.36 -5.99 20.80
N ASN A 125 -3.23 -6.55 20.38
CA ASN A 125 -2.19 -5.80 19.65
C ASN A 125 -2.74 -5.25 18.34
N PHE A 126 -3.55 -6.03 17.65
CA PHE A 126 -4.20 -5.64 16.41
C PHE A 126 -5.07 -4.39 16.59
N ILE A 127 -5.89 -4.34 17.65
CA ILE A 127 -6.71 -3.16 17.97
C ILE A 127 -5.81 -1.95 18.25
N GLN A 128 -4.70 -2.14 18.95
CA GLN A 128 -3.75 -1.06 19.26
C GLN A 128 -3.07 -0.51 18.00
N VAL A 129 -2.55 -1.39 17.14
CA VAL A 129 -1.97 -1.02 15.84
C VAL A 129 -2.99 -0.24 15.01
N ARG A 130 -4.22 -0.73 14.93
CA ARG A 130 -5.31 -0.07 14.19
C ARG A 130 -5.58 1.33 14.75
N ASN A 131 -5.68 1.48 16.07
CA ASN A 131 -5.93 2.77 16.72
C ASN A 131 -4.79 3.77 16.46
N VAL A 132 -3.53 3.31 16.51
CA VAL A 132 -2.35 4.15 16.22
C VAL A 132 -2.33 4.58 14.75
N LEU A 133 -2.66 3.68 13.81
CA LEU A 133 -2.75 4.02 12.39
C LEU A 133 -3.86 5.04 12.12
N TYR A 134 -5.05 4.87 12.72
CA TYR A 134 -6.13 5.85 12.59
C TYR A 134 -5.78 7.20 13.22
N PHE A 135 -5.16 7.20 14.39
CA PHE A 135 -4.66 8.42 15.01
C PHE A 135 -3.62 9.11 14.11
N GLY A 136 -2.68 8.37 13.54
CA GLY A 136 -1.72 8.87 12.56
C GLY A 136 -2.38 9.46 11.31
N ALA A 137 -3.45 8.83 10.81
CA ALA A 137 -4.23 9.36 9.69
C ALA A 137 -4.87 10.71 10.02
N VAL A 138 -5.49 10.83 11.20
CA VAL A 138 -6.06 12.10 11.68
C VAL A 138 -4.99 13.17 11.80
N LEU A 139 -3.82 12.85 12.37
CA LEU A 139 -2.69 13.78 12.44
C LEU A 139 -2.23 14.23 11.06
N ASN A 140 -2.15 13.32 10.08
CA ASN A 140 -1.77 13.65 8.72
C ASN A 140 -2.78 14.60 8.04
N VAL A 141 -4.08 14.37 8.22
CA VAL A 141 -5.12 15.28 7.73
C VAL A 141 -4.97 16.66 8.34
N ILE A 142 -4.79 16.75 9.67
CA ILE A 142 -4.55 18.02 10.37
C ILE A 142 -3.30 18.71 9.81
N CYS A 143 -2.22 17.97 9.59
CA CYS A 143 -0.99 18.52 9.01
C CYS A 143 -1.20 19.05 7.60
N VAL A 144 -1.92 18.33 6.73
CA VAL A 144 -2.16 18.75 5.35
C VAL A 144 -3.02 20.02 5.33
N VAL A 145 -4.16 20.00 6.02
CA VAL A 145 -5.07 21.17 6.08
C VAL A 145 -4.36 22.37 6.71
N GLY A 146 -3.59 22.13 7.77
CA GLY A 146 -2.78 23.14 8.44
C GLY A 146 -1.69 23.73 7.52
N ASN A 147 -0.96 22.91 6.78
CA ASN A 147 0.05 23.37 5.82
C ASN A 147 -0.58 24.15 4.65
N ILE A 148 -1.74 23.74 4.15
CA ILE A 148 -2.48 24.50 3.11
C ILE A 148 -2.88 25.89 3.64
N THR A 149 -3.38 25.94 4.88
CA THR A 149 -3.78 27.19 5.54
C THR A 149 -2.57 28.11 5.76
N LEU A 150 -1.47 27.57 6.29
CA LEU A 150 -0.22 28.30 6.49
C LEU A 150 0.37 28.80 5.17
N TYR A 151 0.39 27.96 4.14
CA TYR A 151 0.89 28.34 2.81
C TYR A 151 0.08 29.51 2.24
N SER A 152 -1.25 29.41 2.29
CA SER A 152 -2.15 30.47 1.81
C SER A 152 -1.94 31.77 2.57
N TYR A 153 -1.78 31.70 3.89
CA TYR A 153 -1.50 32.85 4.75
C TYR A 153 -0.14 33.49 4.43
N CYS A 154 0.93 32.71 4.42
CA CYS A 154 2.28 33.17 4.13
C CYS A 154 2.40 33.77 2.72
N HIS A 155 1.74 33.14 1.73
CA HIS A 155 1.73 33.64 0.35
C HIS A 155 0.99 34.98 0.25
N LYS A 156 -0.17 35.11 0.89
CA LYS A 156 -0.93 36.37 0.96
C LYS A 156 -0.10 37.47 1.62
N GLN A 157 0.56 37.20 2.75
CA GLN A 157 1.43 38.17 3.41
C GLN A 157 2.59 38.58 2.50
N ASN A 158 3.33 37.63 1.92
CA ASN A 158 4.46 37.90 1.05
C ASN A 158 4.06 38.80 -0.15
N LYS A 159 2.88 38.54 -0.75
CA LYS A 159 2.34 39.38 -1.84
C LYS A 159 2.08 40.82 -1.38
N LEU A 160 1.44 41.01 -0.23
CA LEU A 160 1.17 42.34 0.33
C LEU A 160 2.46 43.14 0.56
N TYR A 161 3.50 42.49 1.09
CA TYR A 161 4.80 43.12 1.30
C TYR A 161 5.49 43.50 -0.02
N GLN A 162 5.43 42.67 -1.05
CA GLN A 162 6.00 42.98 -2.36
C GLN A 162 5.30 44.16 -3.04
N THR A 163 3.96 44.21 -2.97
CA THR A 163 3.19 45.33 -3.54
C THR A 163 3.44 46.64 -2.80
N SER A 164 3.61 46.60 -1.48
CA SER A 164 3.89 47.81 -0.69
C SER A 164 5.26 48.45 -0.95
N SER A 165 6.25 47.68 -1.44
CA SER A 165 7.58 48.22 -1.77
C SER A 165 7.61 48.99 -3.10
N PHE A 166 6.66 48.76 -4.00
CA PHE A 166 6.62 49.42 -5.31
C PHE A 166 5.81 50.73 -5.30
N ASP A 167 4.85 50.86 -4.36
CA ASP A 167 3.94 52.01 -4.28
C ASP A 167 4.44 53.16 -3.38
N LEU A 168 5.71 53.10 -2.95
CA LEU A 168 6.39 54.16 -2.19
C LEU A 168 6.43 55.52 -2.90
N LYS A 169 6.18 55.56 -4.23
CA LYS A 169 6.07 56.80 -4.99
C LYS A 169 4.69 57.47 -4.93
N ARG A 170 3.62 56.79 -4.48
CA ARG A 170 2.24 57.29 -4.68
C ARG A 170 1.51 57.74 -3.42
N LYS A 171 1.82 57.21 -2.23
CA LYS A 171 1.16 57.61 -0.96
C LYS A 171 2.07 57.46 0.27
N PRO A 172 2.88 58.48 0.64
CA PRO A 172 3.77 58.42 1.81
C PRO A 172 3.05 58.34 3.17
N ALA A 173 1.77 58.75 3.25
CA ALA A 173 1.04 58.82 4.52
C ALA A 173 0.59 57.45 5.08
N ALA A 174 0.37 56.44 4.24
CA ALA A 174 -0.04 55.10 4.69
C ALA A 174 1.16 54.24 5.17
N PHE A 175 2.37 54.58 4.75
CA PHE A 175 3.60 53.86 5.10
C PHE A 175 4.11 54.17 6.52
N LEU A 176 3.68 55.31 7.09
CA LEU A 176 4.06 55.76 8.43
C LEU A 176 3.41 54.94 9.56
N GLN A 177 2.34 54.17 9.30
CA GLN A 177 1.72 53.29 10.29
C GLN A 177 2.40 51.91 10.41
N THR A 178 3.26 51.52 9.47
CA THR A 178 4.05 50.28 9.54
C THR A 178 5.51 50.53 9.96
N LYS A 179 5.74 51.48 10.88
CA LYS A 179 7.05 51.95 11.37
C LYS A 179 7.93 50.86 12.05
N HIS A 180 7.51 49.59 12.04
CA HIS A 180 8.21 48.47 12.65
C HIS A 180 8.46 47.28 11.72
N SER A 181 8.34 47.43 10.39
CA SER A 181 8.78 46.35 9.48
C SER A 181 10.31 46.36 9.37
N THR A 182 10.98 45.60 10.23
CA THR A 182 12.45 45.42 10.16
C THR A 182 12.82 44.55 8.95
N LEU A 183 14.06 44.68 8.46
CA LEU A 183 14.58 43.82 7.40
C LEU A 183 14.50 42.33 7.79
N SER A 184 14.74 42.01 9.08
CA SER A 184 14.60 40.66 9.63
C SER A 184 13.19 40.10 9.44
N MET A 185 12.15 40.90 9.71
CA MET A 185 10.75 40.46 9.56
C MET A 185 10.41 40.13 8.11
N LYS A 186 10.87 40.94 7.14
CA LYS A 186 10.67 40.65 5.70
C LYS A 186 11.37 39.37 5.28
N PHE A 187 12.59 39.16 5.78
CA PHE A 187 13.34 37.93 5.53
C PHE A 187 12.61 36.71 6.07
N GLN A 188 12.13 36.76 7.32
CA GLN A 188 11.39 35.67 7.95
C GLN A 188 10.07 35.34 7.24
N ILE A 189 9.31 36.34 6.78
CA ILE A 189 8.06 36.09 6.04
C ILE A 189 8.36 35.39 4.71
N ARG A 190 9.39 35.82 3.99
CA ARG A 190 9.82 35.20 2.73
C ARG A 190 10.34 33.78 2.96
N GLU A 191 11.12 33.58 4.02
CA GLU A 191 11.63 32.27 4.42
C GLU A 191 10.49 31.33 4.78
N ASN A 192 9.54 31.78 5.61
CA ASN A 192 8.37 30.99 5.98
C ASN A 192 7.54 30.61 4.76
N ALA A 193 7.26 31.55 3.84
CA ALA A 193 6.55 31.26 2.59
C ALA A 193 7.26 30.19 1.76
N THR A 194 8.59 30.31 1.61
CA THR A 194 9.42 29.36 0.86
C THR A 194 9.38 27.98 1.52
N THR A 195 9.60 27.93 2.83
CA THR A 195 9.61 26.67 3.60
C THR A 195 8.25 26.00 3.57
N THR A 196 7.14 26.73 3.77
CA THR A 196 5.79 26.16 3.64
C THR A 196 5.49 25.65 2.24
N GLY A 197 6.05 26.29 1.20
CA GLY A 197 5.95 25.80 -0.18
C GLY A 197 6.68 24.48 -0.42
N ILE A 198 7.73 24.18 0.37
CA ILE A 198 8.46 22.91 0.32
C ILE A 198 7.80 21.84 1.21
N THR A 199 7.33 22.21 2.40
CA THR A 199 6.75 21.25 3.35
C THR A 199 5.37 20.76 2.93
N LEU A 200 4.58 21.59 2.24
CA LEU A 200 3.24 21.21 1.78
C LEU A 200 3.24 19.98 0.84
N PRO A 201 4.00 19.94 -0.27
CA PRO A 201 4.02 18.76 -1.14
C PRO A 201 4.57 17.51 -0.42
N LEU A 202 5.55 17.68 0.48
CA LEU A 202 6.07 16.56 1.28
C LEU A 202 4.98 15.99 2.21
N ALA A 203 4.24 16.86 2.89
CA ALA A 203 3.13 16.49 3.76
C ALA A 203 1.99 15.80 2.99
N LEU A 204 1.67 16.29 1.78
CA LEU A 204 0.68 15.68 0.90
C LEU A 204 1.08 14.28 0.47
N VAL A 205 2.30 14.10 -0.02
CA VAL A 205 2.80 12.78 -0.46
C VAL A 205 2.83 11.80 0.71
N ASN A 206 3.36 12.18 1.88
CA ASN A 206 3.36 11.30 3.05
C ASN A 206 1.94 10.91 3.47
N SER A 207 1.01 11.86 3.48
CA SER A 207 -0.39 11.61 3.87
C SER A 207 -1.12 10.70 2.88
N LEU A 208 -0.91 10.88 1.57
CA LEU A 208 -1.47 10.02 0.53
C LEU A 208 -0.93 8.59 0.63
N CYS A 209 0.38 8.43 0.82
CA CYS A 209 0.99 7.12 1.02
C CYS A 209 0.47 6.44 2.30
N ALA A 210 0.37 7.18 3.40
CA ALA A 210 -0.15 6.67 4.67
C ALA A 210 -1.63 6.26 4.55
N LEU A 211 -2.48 7.07 3.91
CA LEU A 211 -3.88 6.73 3.66
C LEU A 211 -4.00 5.53 2.72
N GLY A 212 -3.22 5.49 1.64
CA GLY A 212 -3.18 4.35 0.72
C GLY A 212 -2.80 3.06 1.44
N TYR A 213 -1.80 3.11 2.33
CA TYR A 213 -1.43 1.98 3.18
C TYR A 213 -2.59 1.55 4.10
N ILE A 214 -3.25 2.49 4.78
CA ILE A 214 -4.38 2.17 5.68
C ILE A 214 -5.56 1.57 4.90
N VAL A 215 -5.89 2.12 3.74
CA VAL A 215 -6.97 1.61 2.88
C VAL A 215 -6.62 0.22 2.36
N ALA A 216 -5.40 0.01 1.86
CA ALA A 216 -4.95 -1.31 1.42
C ALA A 216 -5.00 -2.31 2.57
N ASN A 217 -4.53 -1.93 3.77
CA ASN A 217 -4.59 -2.79 4.94
C ASN A 217 -6.03 -3.12 5.35
N TYR A 218 -6.94 -2.15 5.29
CA TYR A 218 -8.36 -2.35 5.55
C TYR A 218 -9.02 -3.27 4.53
N ILE A 219 -8.79 -3.05 3.22
CA ILE A 219 -9.33 -3.88 2.14
C ILE A 219 -8.84 -5.32 2.30
N CYS A 220 -7.53 -5.53 2.45
CA CYS A 220 -7.01 -6.87 2.64
C CYS A 220 -7.60 -7.52 3.91
N ARG A 221 -7.80 -6.77 4.99
CA ARG A 221 -8.43 -7.31 6.20
C ARG A 221 -9.88 -7.72 5.99
N TYR A 222 -10.66 -6.87 5.33
CA TYR A 222 -12.06 -7.14 5.01
C TYR A 222 -12.21 -8.36 4.10
N MET A 223 -11.40 -8.43 3.04
CA MET A 223 -11.45 -9.52 2.06
C MET A 223 -11.02 -10.87 2.65
N PHE A 224 -10.12 -10.87 3.63
CA PHE A 224 -9.56 -12.10 4.20
C PHE A 224 -10.08 -12.46 5.60
N THR A 225 -11.16 -11.83 6.09
CA THR A 225 -11.79 -12.12 7.39
C THR A 225 -10.80 -12.16 8.56
N VAL A 226 -9.85 -11.23 8.55
CA VAL A 226 -8.70 -11.23 9.48
C VAL A 226 -9.14 -11.02 10.93
N ASP A 227 -10.27 -10.32 11.13
CA ASP A 227 -10.84 -10.05 12.45
C ASP A 227 -11.37 -11.32 13.14
N THR A 228 -11.76 -12.35 12.39
CA THR A 228 -12.26 -13.63 12.95
C THR A 228 -11.24 -14.76 12.86
N ASN A 229 -10.30 -14.71 11.92
CA ASN A 229 -9.26 -15.73 11.79
C ASN A 229 -7.96 -15.16 11.17
N PRO A 230 -7.00 -14.66 11.97
CA PRO A 230 -5.76 -14.04 11.46
C PRO A 230 -4.87 -15.01 10.66
N VAL A 231 -5.10 -16.32 10.80
CA VAL A 231 -4.46 -17.37 9.97
C VAL A 231 -4.87 -17.24 8.50
N ASN A 232 -6.09 -16.79 8.19
CA ASN A 232 -6.57 -16.63 6.81
C ASN A 232 -5.86 -15.50 6.07
N PHE A 233 -5.35 -14.46 6.76
CA PHE A 233 -4.52 -13.43 6.12
C PHE A 233 -3.16 -13.97 5.69
N TYR A 234 -2.55 -14.80 6.53
CA TYR A 234 -1.28 -15.45 6.23
C TYR A 234 -1.44 -16.48 5.14
N VAL A 235 -2.44 -17.34 5.24
CA VAL A 235 -2.80 -18.27 4.17
C VAL A 235 -3.12 -17.49 2.92
N ALA A 236 -3.85 -16.38 2.95
CA ALA A 236 -4.10 -15.58 1.75
C ALA A 236 -2.86 -14.87 1.21
N ALA A 237 -1.94 -14.40 2.05
CA ALA A 237 -0.69 -13.76 1.62
C ALA A 237 0.32 -14.79 1.07
N GLU A 238 0.43 -15.96 1.70
CA GLU A 238 1.16 -17.12 1.19
C GLU A 238 0.50 -17.70 -0.06
N VAL A 239 -0.84 -17.76 -0.11
CA VAL A 239 -1.62 -18.17 -1.30
C VAL A 239 -1.51 -17.13 -2.41
N SER A 240 -1.39 -15.84 -2.09
CA SER A 240 -1.11 -14.78 -3.07
C SER A 240 0.33 -14.86 -3.58
N GLN A 241 1.27 -15.23 -2.71
CA GLN A 241 2.64 -15.56 -3.10
C GLN A 241 2.72 -16.88 -3.89
N LEU A 242 1.86 -17.86 -3.60
CA LEU A 242 1.68 -19.10 -4.37
C LEU A 242 1.01 -18.82 -5.71
N ALA A 243 0.04 -17.90 -5.78
CA ALA A 243 -0.60 -17.48 -7.01
C ALA A 243 0.41 -16.72 -7.87
N TYR A 244 1.20 -15.83 -7.26
CA TYR A 244 2.34 -15.18 -7.91
C TYR A 244 3.37 -16.23 -8.39
N LYS A 245 3.71 -17.21 -7.55
CA LYS A 245 4.62 -18.29 -7.90
C LYS A 245 4.01 -19.25 -8.91
N ALA A 246 2.69 -19.43 -8.99
CA ALA A 246 1.97 -20.23 -9.98
C ALA A 246 1.81 -19.50 -11.32
N ILE A 247 1.86 -18.17 -11.30
CA ILE A 247 2.06 -17.29 -12.46
C ILE A 247 3.54 -17.38 -12.91
N GLU A 248 4.49 -17.50 -11.98
CA GLU A 248 5.91 -17.75 -12.24
C GLU A 248 6.23 -19.21 -12.64
N LEU A 249 5.37 -20.17 -12.24
CA LEU A 249 5.45 -21.57 -12.63
C LEU A 249 5.29 -21.63 -14.14
N ASN A 250 6.25 -22.29 -14.78
CA ASN A 250 6.39 -22.47 -16.22
C ASN A 250 5.01 -22.43 -16.92
N PRO A 251 4.77 -21.46 -17.82
CA PRO A 251 3.47 -21.31 -18.49
C PRO A 251 3.05 -22.57 -19.27
N ASN A 252 4.01 -23.47 -19.53
CA ASN A 252 3.81 -24.76 -20.19
C ASN A 252 3.32 -25.87 -19.25
N LEU A 253 2.97 -25.58 -17.99
CA LEU A 253 2.38 -26.55 -17.07
C LEU A 253 0.85 -26.43 -17.06
N SER A 254 0.16 -27.56 -17.06
CA SER A 254 -1.30 -27.62 -16.94
C SER A 254 -1.76 -27.25 -15.53
N TRP A 255 -3.05 -26.95 -15.38
CA TRP A 255 -3.62 -26.64 -14.06
C TRP A 255 -3.39 -27.79 -13.07
N ASN A 256 -3.61 -29.04 -13.49
CA ASN A 256 -3.38 -30.22 -12.65
C ASN A 256 -1.91 -30.38 -12.26
N GLN A 257 -0.97 -30.11 -13.17
CA GLN A 257 0.46 -30.14 -12.86
C GLN A 257 0.85 -29.04 -11.87
N LYS A 258 0.34 -27.82 -12.06
CA LYS A 258 0.55 -26.69 -11.13
C LYS A 258 -0.02 -27.00 -9.75
N MET A 259 -1.24 -27.54 -9.69
CA MET A 259 -1.90 -27.98 -8.45
C MET A 259 -1.13 -29.10 -7.75
N SER A 260 -0.61 -30.08 -8.50
CA SER A 260 0.22 -31.15 -7.93
C SER A 260 1.52 -30.61 -7.33
N GLN A 261 2.19 -29.66 -8.00
CA GLN A 261 3.41 -29.04 -7.46
C GLN A 261 3.11 -28.21 -6.21
N MET A 262 2.00 -27.45 -6.20
CA MET A 262 1.57 -26.70 -5.03
C MET A 262 1.20 -27.62 -3.86
N GLN A 263 0.54 -28.75 -4.12
CA GLN A 263 0.23 -29.75 -3.11
C GLN A 263 1.51 -30.39 -2.53
N GLN A 264 2.48 -30.75 -3.38
CA GLN A 264 3.77 -31.28 -2.94
C GLN A 264 4.52 -30.29 -2.05
N TRP A 265 4.50 -29.00 -2.41
CA TRP A 265 5.04 -27.94 -1.57
C TRP A 265 4.29 -27.85 -0.24
N ALA A 266 2.95 -27.84 -0.25
CA ALA A 266 2.11 -27.73 0.94
C ALA A 266 2.36 -28.89 1.91
N ASN A 267 2.54 -30.12 1.40
CA ASN A 267 2.87 -31.30 2.20
C ASN A 267 4.20 -31.16 2.98
N GLY A 268 5.10 -30.28 2.55
CA GLY A 268 6.34 -29.93 3.26
C GLY A 268 6.19 -28.80 4.29
N GLN A 269 4.99 -28.22 4.45
CA GLN A 269 4.70 -27.11 5.37
C GLN A 269 3.96 -27.57 6.63
N SER A 270 3.64 -26.63 7.53
CA SER A 270 2.88 -26.92 8.76
C SER A 270 1.45 -27.41 8.47
N ALA A 271 0.83 -28.04 9.46
CA ALA A 271 -0.54 -28.55 9.37
C ALA A 271 -1.56 -27.43 9.06
N GLU A 272 -1.36 -26.23 9.60
CA GLU A 272 -2.20 -25.07 9.33
C GLU A 272 -2.09 -24.60 7.87
N THR A 273 -0.87 -24.57 7.31
CA THR A 273 -0.67 -24.21 5.90
C THR A 273 -1.28 -25.26 4.97
N GLN A 274 -1.16 -26.55 5.30
CA GLN A 274 -1.82 -27.64 4.56
C GLN A 274 -3.35 -27.51 4.58
N ALA A 275 -3.93 -27.22 5.75
CA ALA A 275 -5.36 -26.97 5.89
C ALA A 275 -5.81 -25.74 5.10
N GLY A 276 -5.03 -24.65 5.15
CA GLY A 276 -5.27 -23.42 4.39
C GLY A 276 -5.24 -23.66 2.87
N PHE A 277 -4.25 -24.40 2.39
CA PHE A 277 -4.15 -24.78 0.96
C PHE A 277 -5.35 -25.63 0.53
N SER A 278 -5.73 -26.61 1.34
CA SER A 278 -6.89 -27.48 1.06
C SER A 278 -8.20 -26.68 0.97
N ALA A 279 -8.40 -25.73 1.89
CA ALA A 279 -9.57 -24.84 1.86
C ALA A 279 -9.57 -23.92 0.63
N TRP A 280 -8.41 -23.37 0.26
CA TRP A 280 -8.27 -22.58 -0.95
C TRP A 280 -8.58 -23.39 -2.21
N GLN A 281 -8.02 -24.61 -2.32
CA GLN A 281 -8.28 -25.51 -3.46
C GLN A 281 -9.78 -25.82 -3.59
N GLN A 282 -10.45 -26.12 -2.48
CA GLN A 282 -11.90 -26.33 -2.47
C GLN A 282 -12.66 -25.09 -2.96
N ASN A 283 -12.26 -23.90 -2.52
CA ASN A 283 -12.89 -22.64 -2.93
C ASN A 283 -12.66 -22.32 -4.42
N VAL A 284 -11.48 -22.61 -4.97
CA VAL A 284 -11.21 -22.44 -6.41
C VAL A 284 -12.07 -23.40 -7.22
N ASN A 285 -12.10 -24.68 -6.84
CA ASN A 285 -12.91 -25.69 -7.52
C ASN A 285 -14.41 -25.36 -7.48
N SER A 286 -14.92 -24.89 -6.34
CA SER A 286 -16.32 -24.48 -6.21
C SER A 286 -16.63 -23.24 -7.06
N THR A 287 -15.72 -22.27 -7.11
CA THR A 287 -15.86 -21.06 -7.94
C THR A 287 -15.90 -21.41 -9.42
N ILE A 288 -14.98 -22.25 -9.90
CA ILE A 288 -14.97 -22.69 -11.31
C ILE A 288 -16.26 -23.44 -11.65
N THR A 289 -16.70 -24.36 -10.78
CA THR A 289 -17.96 -25.09 -10.95
C THR A 289 -19.17 -24.16 -11.02
N SER A 290 -19.21 -23.14 -10.16
CA SER A 290 -20.24 -22.10 -10.18
C SER A 290 -20.24 -21.30 -11.49
N LEU A 291 -19.06 -20.89 -11.97
CA LEU A 291 -18.93 -20.16 -13.24
C LEU A 291 -19.35 -21.01 -14.46
N ILE A 292 -19.03 -22.31 -14.46
CA ILE A 292 -19.50 -23.25 -15.48
C ILE A 292 -21.02 -23.35 -15.44
N THR A 293 -21.61 -23.52 -14.25
CA THR A 293 -23.07 -23.65 -14.07
C THR A 293 -23.82 -22.39 -14.50
N GLN A 294 -23.27 -21.21 -14.18
CA GLN A 294 -23.78 -19.92 -14.64
C GLN A 294 -23.68 -19.80 -16.17
N GLY A 295 -22.55 -20.21 -16.75
CA GLY A 295 -22.35 -20.26 -18.20
C GLY A 295 -23.36 -21.17 -18.90
N ASP A 296 -23.56 -22.38 -18.37
CA ASP A 296 -24.53 -23.38 -18.88
C ASP A 296 -25.96 -22.85 -18.85
N SER A 297 -26.32 -22.11 -17.81
CA SER A 297 -27.64 -21.50 -17.71
C SER A 297 -27.79 -20.34 -18.69
N ALA A 298 -26.81 -19.44 -18.76
CA ALA A 298 -26.87 -18.23 -19.54
C ALA A 298 -26.74 -18.47 -21.07
N VAL A 299 -25.99 -19.49 -21.48
CA VAL A 299 -25.79 -19.80 -22.92
C VAL A 299 -27.12 -20.09 -23.62
N THR A 300 -28.12 -20.64 -22.91
CA THR A 300 -29.45 -20.93 -23.46
C THR A 300 -30.19 -19.70 -23.99
N SER A 301 -29.80 -18.50 -23.56
CA SER A 301 -30.36 -17.22 -24.01
C SER A 301 -29.66 -16.61 -25.23
N LEU A 302 -28.53 -17.19 -25.66
CA LEU A 302 -27.73 -16.71 -26.80
C LEU A 302 -28.20 -17.30 -28.13
N SER A 303 -27.63 -16.80 -29.24
CA SER A 303 -27.88 -17.35 -30.57
C SER A 303 -27.52 -18.84 -30.69
N SER A 304 -28.14 -19.56 -31.63
CA SER A 304 -27.85 -20.98 -31.88
C SER A 304 -26.39 -21.24 -32.26
N GLY A 305 -25.76 -20.30 -32.96
CA GLY A 305 -24.32 -20.33 -33.25
C GLY A 305 -23.47 -20.25 -31.97
N ALA A 306 -23.82 -19.34 -31.05
CA ALA A 306 -23.11 -19.20 -29.77
C ALA A 306 -23.29 -20.41 -28.86
N GLN A 307 -24.50 -20.99 -28.83
CA GLN A 307 -24.78 -22.24 -28.10
C GLN A 307 -23.94 -23.41 -28.64
N SER A 308 -23.87 -23.55 -29.97
CA SER A 308 -23.11 -24.62 -30.64
C SER A 308 -21.60 -24.48 -30.36
N LEU A 309 -21.07 -23.26 -30.50
CA LEU A 309 -19.66 -22.99 -30.24
C LEU A 309 -19.31 -23.20 -28.75
N TYR A 310 -20.18 -22.77 -27.82
CA TYR A 310 -19.98 -23.03 -26.40
C TYR A 310 -19.90 -24.52 -26.09
N ALA A 311 -20.79 -25.32 -26.66
CA ALA A 311 -20.80 -26.77 -26.46
C ALA A 311 -19.51 -27.44 -26.99
N GLN A 312 -18.93 -26.92 -28.06
CA GLN A 312 -17.68 -27.40 -28.64
C GLN A 312 -16.46 -27.05 -27.77
N ILE A 313 -16.37 -25.81 -27.29
CA ILE A 313 -15.19 -25.35 -26.54
C ILE A 313 -15.26 -25.67 -25.05
N LYS A 314 -16.44 -25.96 -24.50
CA LYS A 314 -16.66 -26.29 -23.09
C LYS A 314 -15.75 -27.42 -22.58
N PRO A 315 -15.69 -28.58 -23.24
CA PRO A 315 -14.79 -29.65 -22.81
C PRO A 315 -13.34 -29.21 -22.68
N ILE A 316 -12.87 -28.29 -23.55
CA ILE A 316 -11.48 -27.85 -23.60
C ILE A 316 -11.12 -27.00 -22.37
N PHE A 317 -11.95 -26.02 -22.01
CA PHE A 317 -11.68 -25.19 -20.82
C PHE A 317 -12.00 -25.88 -19.49
N THR A 318 -12.79 -26.95 -19.51
CA THR A 318 -12.98 -27.82 -18.32
C THR A 318 -11.91 -28.90 -18.19
N ASN A 319 -11.05 -29.06 -19.19
CA ASN A 319 -9.95 -30.02 -19.13
C ASN A 319 -8.75 -29.38 -18.42
N TYR A 320 -8.61 -29.72 -17.14
CA TYR A 320 -7.53 -29.24 -16.26
C TYR A 320 -6.15 -29.86 -16.58
N ASP A 321 -6.07 -30.85 -17.47
CA ASP A 321 -4.82 -31.44 -17.94
C ASP A 321 -4.18 -30.67 -19.09
N LEU A 322 -4.92 -29.76 -19.74
CA LEU A 322 -4.38 -28.91 -20.80
C LEU A 322 -3.67 -27.69 -20.20
N THR A 323 -2.57 -27.28 -20.83
CA THR A 323 -1.95 -25.98 -20.57
C THR A 323 -2.79 -24.86 -21.17
N GLY A 324 -2.61 -23.61 -20.73
CA GLY A 324 -3.29 -22.48 -21.36
C GLY A 324 -2.99 -22.36 -22.86
N VAL A 325 -1.76 -22.70 -23.26
CA VAL A 325 -1.32 -22.72 -24.67
C VAL A 325 -2.02 -23.83 -25.45
N ASP A 326 -2.15 -25.03 -24.88
CA ASP A 326 -2.85 -26.15 -25.53
C ASP A 326 -4.34 -25.88 -25.67
N GLN A 327 -4.95 -25.29 -24.64
CA GLN A 327 -6.35 -24.84 -24.68
C GLN A 327 -6.56 -23.83 -25.81
N CYS A 328 -5.69 -22.81 -25.92
CA CYS A 328 -5.78 -21.84 -27.00
C CYS A 328 -5.55 -22.46 -28.38
N THR A 329 -4.57 -23.36 -28.52
CA THR A 329 -4.28 -24.05 -29.78
C THR A 329 -5.48 -24.88 -30.25
N GLN A 330 -6.22 -25.50 -29.33
CA GLN A 330 -7.40 -26.30 -29.66
C GLN A 330 -8.65 -25.45 -29.91
N ILE A 331 -8.82 -24.33 -29.21
CA ILE A 331 -10.01 -23.45 -29.33
C ILE A 331 -9.93 -22.53 -30.56
N LEU A 332 -8.72 -22.11 -30.95
CA LEU A 332 -8.54 -21.08 -31.98
C LEU A 332 -9.14 -21.45 -33.36
N PRO A 333 -9.03 -22.70 -33.86
CA PRO A 333 -9.71 -23.10 -35.10
C PRO A 333 -11.23 -22.91 -35.03
N ASP A 334 -11.86 -23.29 -33.91
CA ASP A 334 -13.31 -23.16 -33.73
C ASP A 334 -13.73 -21.68 -33.69
N LEU A 335 -12.96 -20.83 -32.98
CA LEU A 335 -13.20 -19.38 -32.94
C LEU A 335 -13.05 -18.72 -34.31
N ASN A 336 -12.12 -19.18 -35.14
CA ASN A 336 -11.90 -18.66 -36.49
C ASN A 336 -12.93 -19.16 -37.51
N SER A 337 -13.65 -20.25 -37.19
CA SER A 337 -14.65 -20.83 -38.08
C SER A 337 -16.03 -20.15 -38.00
N VAL A 338 -16.23 -19.27 -37.01
CA VAL A 338 -17.50 -18.59 -36.76
C VAL A 338 -17.44 -17.07 -36.98
N ASP A 339 -18.59 -16.44 -37.14
CA ASP A 339 -18.69 -14.99 -37.22
C ASP A 339 -18.26 -14.29 -35.92
N LYS A 340 -17.61 -13.13 -36.04
CA LYS A 340 -17.17 -12.33 -34.88
C LYS A 340 -18.31 -11.95 -33.93
N SER A 341 -19.54 -11.80 -34.43
CA SER A 341 -20.73 -11.55 -33.61
C SER A 341 -20.98 -12.69 -32.62
N VAL A 342 -20.83 -13.94 -33.06
CA VAL A 342 -20.97 -15.15 -32.22
C VAL A 342 -19.90 -15.19 -31.14
N VAL A 343 -18.65 -14.87 -31.48
CA VAL A 343 -17.54 -14.78 -30.51
C VAL A 343 -17.79 -13.69 -29.46
N ASN A 344 -18.29 -12.52 -29.90
CA ASN A 344 -18.60 -11.40 -29.00
C ASN A 344 -19.77 -11.70 -28.06
N GLU A 345 -20.82 -12.39 -28.53
CA GLU A 345 -21.91 -12.88 -27.69
C GLU A 345 -21.38 -13.82 -26.60
N LEU A 346 -20.50 -14.75 -26.96
CA LEU A 346 -19.88 -15.68 -26.01
C LEU A 346 -18.99 -14.99 -24.98
N LYS A 347 -18.27 -13.93 -25.36
CA LYS A 347 -17.45 -13.13 -24.42
C LYS A 347 -18.28 -12.45 -23.31
N THR A 348 -19.61 -12.41 -23.41
CA THR A 348 -20.49 -11.92 -22.33
C THR A 348 -20.62 -12.93 -21.18
N LEU A 349 -20.36 -14.22 -21.42
CA LEU A 349 -20.40 -15.25 -20.39
C LEU A 349 -19.12 -15.20 -19.55
N PRO A 350 -19.20 -15.14 -18.20
CA PRO A 350 -18.02 -15.01 -17.33
C PRO A 350 -16.93 -16.07 -17.59
N ILE A 351 -17.32 -17.34 -17.76
CA ILE A 351 -16.37 -18.44 -17.99
C ILE A 351 -15.74 -18.38 -19.40
N ALA A 352 -16.53 -18.06 -20.42
CA ALA A 352 -16.04 -17.97 -21.80
C ALA A 352 -15.19 -16.70 -22.00
N ARG A 353 -15.46 -15.61 -21.28
CA ARG A 353 -14.60 -14.41 -21.28
C ARG A 353 -13.18 -14.71 -20.82
N LEU A 354 -13.03 -15.54 -19.78
CA LEU A 354 -11.72 -15.95 -19.27
C LEU A 354 -10.95 -16.78 -20.30
N ALA A 355 -11.61 -17.76 -20.93
CA ALA A 355 -10.98 -18.64 -21.91
C ALA A 355 -10.71 -17.94 -23.25
N ILE A 356 -11.72 -17.29 -23.82
CA ILE A 356 -11.67 -16.66 -25.16
C ILE A 356 -10.84 -15.38 -25.12
N GLY A 357 -10.94 -14.57 -24.06
CA GLY A 357 -10.17 -13.34 -23.92
C GLY A 357 -8.67 -13.60 -23.91
N HIS A 358 -8.24 -14.71 -23.30
CA HIS A 358 -6.83 -15.08 -23.25
C HIS A 358 -6.28 -15.55 -24.61
N CYS A 359 -7.09 -16.26 -25.39
CA CYS A 359 -6.65 -16.86 -26.65
C CYS A 359 -6.85 -15.95 -27.87
N TYR A 360 -7.97 -15.24 -27.94
CA TYR A 360 -8.37 -14.48 -29.14
C TYR A 360 -7.69 -13.11 -29.20
N ASP A 361 -7.56 -12.42 -28.07
CA ASP A 361 -7.04 -11.05 -28.05
C ASP A 361 -5.50 -11.01 -28.24
N ASN A 362 -4.79 -12.10 -27.92
CA ASN A 362 -3.34 -12.21 -28.12
C ASN A 362 -2.92 -12.60 -29.56
N HIS A 363 -3.83 -13.10 -30.39
CA HIS A 363 -3.53 -13.58 -31.76
C HIS A 363 -3.99 -12.63 -32.88
N HIS A 364 -4.77 -11.60 -32.55
CA HIS A 364 -5.34 -10.65 -33.52
C HIS A 364 -4.88 -9.20 -33.34
N HIS A 365 -3.86 -8.98 -32.52
CA HIS A 365 -3.00 -7.79 -32.52
C HIS A 365 -1.70 -8.09 -33.24
#